data_AF-A0A0E3PNP3-F1
#
_entry.id   AF-A0A0E3PNP3-F1
#
_cell.length_a   1.000
_cell.length_b   1.000
_cell.length_c   1.000
_cell.angle_alpha   90.00
_cell.angle_beta   90.00
_cell.angle_gamma   90.00
#
_symmetry.space_group_name_H-M   'P 1'
#
loop_
_entity.id
_entity.type
_entity.pdbx_description
1 polymer ?
#
loop_
_entity_poly.entity_id
_entity_poly.type
_entity_poly.pdbx_seq_one_letter_code
_entity_poly.pdbx_strand_id
1 'polypeptide(L)'
;MKAFIDRLYPYYNFTNDRPRRYSSRLAGQGRKAIIFSVCEQLEIEEMGFTLGALGMPLEALGYEVVEKFPVTGYFDRGAVSGDEELLRKTFEAGKKMAEILR
;
A
#
# COMPACT_ATOMS: atom_id res chain seq x y z
N MET A 1 10.51 0.31 -6.04
CA MET A 1 9.14 0.81 -5.79
C MET A 1 8.88 2.24 -6.25
N LYS A 2 9.67 3.25 -5.88
CA LYS A 2 9.43 4.65 -6.30
C LYS A 2 9.26 4.81 -7.83
N ALA A 3 10.16 4.23 -8.62
CA ALA A 3 10.05 4.25 -10.08
C ALA A 3 8.80 3.53 -10.65
N PHE A 4 8.15 2.64 -9.89
CA PHE A 4 6.88 2.05 -10.31
C PHE A 4 5.73 3.05 -10.09
N ILE A 5 5.68 3.68 -8.91
CA ILE A 5 4.70 4.73 -8.60
C ILE A 5 4.80 5.89 -9.60
N ASP A 6 6.03 6.29 -9.96
CA ASP A 6 6.24 7.39 -10.92
C ASP A 6 5.70 7.08 -12.31
N ARG A 7 5.73 5.80 -12.73
CA ARG A 7 5.13 5.36 -13.99
C ARG A 7 3.61 5.44 -13.99
N LEU A 8 2.99 5.64 -12.82
CA LEU A 8 1.55 5.86 -12.71
C LEU A 8 1.15 7.34 -12.81
N TYR A 9 2.12 8.28 -12.86
CA TYR A 9 1.83 9.70 -13.01
C TYR A 9 0.93 10.05 -14.23
N PRO A 10 1.06 9.38 -15.40
CA PRO A 10 0.17 9.63 -16.54
C PRO A 10 -1.32 9.33 -16.32
N TYR A 11 -1.69 8.66 -15.22
CA TYR A 11 -3.08 8.42 -14.87
C TYR A 11 -3.75 9.59 -14.15
N TYR A 12 -3.01 10.61 -13.73
CA TYR A 12 -3.60 11.82 -13.17
C TYR A 12 -4.15 12.72 -14.27
N ASN A 13 -5.34 13.28 -14.02
CA ASN A 13 -5.87 14.42 -14.77
C ASN A 13 -5.72 15.65 -13.89
N PHE A 14 -5.20 16.73 -14.45
CA PHE A 14 -5.05 18.02 -13.77
C PHE A 14 -5.93 19.07 -14.44
N THR A 15 -6.58 19.90 -13.64
CA THR A 15 -7.28 21.08 -14.14
C THR A 15 -6.28 22.18 -14.54
N ASN A 16 -6.75 23.17 -15.31
CA ASN A 16 -5.90 24.26 -15.83
C ASN A 16 -5.97 25.54 -14.98
N ASP A 17 -6.55 25.48 -13.77
CA ASP A 17 -6.63 26.60 -12.81
C ASP A 17 -5.46 26.60 -11.81
N ARG A 18 -5.43 27.61 -10.93
CA ARG A 18 -4.41 27.76 -9.88
C ARG A 18 -5.08 28.03 -8.51
N PRO A 19 -4.84 27.20 -7.48
CA PRO A 19 -4.09 25.93 -7.51
C PRO A 19 -4.82 24.87 -8.34
N ARG A 20 -4.05 23.99 -8.99
CA ARG A 20 -4.63 22.89 -9.78
C ARG A 20 -5.31 21.90 -8.87
N ARG A 21 -6.51 21.48 -9.26
CA ARG A 21 -7.15 20.26 -8.76
C ARG A 21 -6.61 19.07 -9.55
N TYR A 22 -6.67 17.90 -8.93
CA TYR A 22 -6.31 16.65 -9.58
C TYR A 22 -7.41 15.60 -9.40
N SER A 23 -7.45 14.65 -10.33
CA SER A 23 -8.24 13.43 -10.26
C SER A 23 -7.44 12.29 -10.91
N SER A 24 -7.90 11.05 -10.80
CA SER A 24 -7.24 9.90 -11.40
C SER A 24 -8.17 9.20 -12.39
N ARG A 25 -7.62 8.80 -13.54
CA ARG A 25 -8.27 7.92 -14.52
C ARG A 25 -8.54 6.53 -13.98
N LEU A 26 -7.86 6.14 -12.91
CA LEU A 26 -8.04 4.86 -12.23
C LEU A 26 -9.10 4.92 -11.12
N ALA A 27 -9.56 6.12 -10.74
CA ALA A 27 -10.58 6.29 -9.72
C ALA A 27 -11.94 5.71 -10.16
N GLY A 28 -12.73 5.25 -9.20
CA GLY A 28 -14.06 4.69 -9.45
C GLY A 28 -14.08 3.30 -10.09
N GLN A 29 -12.92 2.67 -10.29
CA GLN A 29 -12.80 1.34 -10.90
C GLN A 29 -12.82 0.19 -9.88
N GLY A 30 -13.20 0.45 -8.62
CA GLY A 30 -13.21 -0.57 -7.55
C GLY A 30 -11.83 -1.14 -7.21
N ARG A 31 -10.74 -0.44 -7.54
CA ARG A 31 -9.37 -0.91 -7.31
C ARG A 31 -9.07 -0.92 -5.82
N LYS A 32 -8.57 -2.06 -5.33
CA LYS A 32 -8.19 -2.27 -3.92
C LYS A 32 -6.69 -2.53 -3.82
N ALA A 33 -6.09 -2.23 -2.67
CA ALA A 33 -4.71 -2.59 -2.37
C ALA A 33 -4.54 -2.99 -0.90
N ILE A 34 -3.63 -3.92 -0.65
CA ILE A 34 -3.05 -4.17 0.68
C ILE A 34 -1.58 -3.79 0.61
N ILE A 35 -1.06 -3.18 1.67
CA ILE A 35 0.33 -2.70 1.71
C ILE A 35 1.07 -3.42 2.82
N PHE A 36 2.27 -3.89 2.48
CA PHE A 36 3.16 -4.55 3.41
C PHE A 36 4.48 -3.79 3.48
N SER A 37 5.02 -3.66 4.67
CA SER A 37 6.39 -3.20 4.90
C SER A 37 6.99 -4.08 5.98
N VAL A 38 8.14 -4.69 5.70
CA VAL A 38 8.88 -5.53 6.64
C VAL A 38 10.21 -4.85 6.92
N CYS A 39 10.58 -4.69 8.18
CA CYS A 39 11.86 -4.12 8.58
C CYS A 39 12.44 -4.80 9.83
N GLU A 40 13.73 -4.58 10.06
CA GLU A 40 14.48 -5.15 11.19
C GLU A 40 14.22 -4.39 12.50
N GLN A 41 13.94 -3.09 12.38
CA GLN A 41 13.67 -2.19 13.49
C GLN A 41 12.50 -2.68 14.33
N LEU A 42 12.58 -2.45 15.64
CA LEU A 42 11.55 -2.85 16.59
C LEU A 42 10.42 -1.82 16.67
N GLU A 43 10.78 -0.55 16.62
CA GLU A 43 9.85 0.58 16.71
C GLU A 43 9.31 0.96 15.33
N ILE A 44 8.00 1.19 15.23
CA ILE A 44 7.34 1.49 13.95
C ILE A 44 7.77 2.84 13.38
N GLU A 45 8.16 3.79 14.22
CA GLU A 45 8.67 5.11 13.83
C GLU A 45 9.96 4.99 13.02
N GLU A 46 10.76 3.95 13.29
CA GLU A 46 12.03 3.71 12.60
C GLU A 46 11.84 3.00 11.24
N MET A 47 10.66 2.48 10.95
CA MET A 47 10.25 2.08 9.58
C MET A 47 10.22 3.29 8.63
N GLY A 48 10.16 4.50 9.21
CA GLY A 48 10.15 5.76 8.50
C GLY A 48 8.90 5.91 7.63
N PHE A 49 9.08 6.43 6.42
CA PHE A 49 7.97 6.80 5.56
C PHE A 49 7.47 5.68 4.65
N THR A 50 8.05 4.48 4.73
CA THR A 50 7.84 3.42 3.73
C THR A 50 6.37 3.09 3.52
N LEU A 51 5.61 2.84 4.60
CA LEU A 51 4.20 2.47 4.52
C LEU A 51 3.34 3.59 3.91
N GLY A 52 3.60 4.84 4.29
CA GLY A 52 2.93 6.03 3.73
C GLY A 52 3.31 6.29 2.28
N ALA A 53 4.60 6.18 1.94
CA ALA A 53 5.13 6.38 0.60
C ALA A 53 4.60 5.35 -0.42
N LEU A 54 4.22 4.15 0.05
CA LEU A 54 3.53 3.16 -0.77
C LEU A 54 2.03 3.46 -0.89
N GLY A 55 1.37 3.87 0.21
CA GLY A 55 -0.09 4.00 0.26
C GLY A 55 -0.66 5.28 -0.31
N MET A 56 -0.10 6.43 0.06
CA MET A 56 -0.64 7.72 -0.34
C MET A 56 -0.73 7.88 -1.87
N PRO A 57 0.26 7.44 -2.68
CA PRO A 57 0.13 7.52 -4.13
C PRO A 57 -0.95 6.60 -4.71
N LEU A 58 -1.19 5.42 -4.10
CA LEU A 58 -2.26 4.51 -4.53
C LEU A 58 -3.64 5.09 -4.21
N GLU A 59 -3.80 5.64 -3.01
CA GLU A 59 -5.03 6.34 -2.58
C GLU A 59 -5.33 7.53 -3.50
N ALA A 60 -4.32 8.35 -3.82
CA ALA A 60 -4.46 9.48 -4.74
C ALA A 60 -4.79 9.05 -6.19
N LEU A 61 -4.36 7.85 -6.60
CA LEU A 61 -4.76 7.22 -7.87
C LEU A 61 -6.17 6.61 -7.82
N GLY A 62 -6.85 6.60 -6.67
CA GLY A 62 -8.20 6.07 -6.52
C GLY A 62 -8.26 4.58 -6.21
N TYR A 63 -7.17 3.99 -5.71
CA TYR A 63 -7.24 2.70 -5.03
C TYR A 63 -7.75 2.92 -3.61
N GLU A 64 -8.54 1.98 -3.10
CA GLU A 64 -8.81 1.88 -1.68
C GLU A 64 -7.76 0.96 -1.03
N VAL A 65 -6.99 1.51 -0.10
CA VAL A 65 -6.07 0.71 0.71
C VAL A 65 -6.87 0.08 1.85
N VAL A 66 -7.13 -1.22 1.72
CA VAL A 66 -7.98 -1.95 2.67
C VAL A 66 -7.27 -2.33 3.95
N GLU A 67 -5.96 -2.61 3.87
CA GLU A 67 -5.18 -2.96 5.05
C GLU A 67 -3.71 -2.61 4.84
N LYS A 68 -3.02 -2.28 5.93
CA LYS A 68 -1.61 -1.94 5.97
C LYS A 68 -0.94 -2.80 7.04
N PHE A 69 0.14 -3.48 6.68
CA PHE A 69 0.90 -4.37 7.55
C PHE A 69 2.30 -3.80 7.79
N PRO A 70 2.49 -3.02 8.88
CA PRO A 70 3.81 -2.69 9.39
C PRO A 70 4.35 -3.88 10.17
N VAL A 71 5.35 -4.57 9.61
CA VAL A 71 5.95 -5.78 10.16
C VAL A 71 7.37 -5.43 10.62
N THR A 72 7.62 -5.49 11.93
CA THR A 72 8.87 -5.08 12.60
C THR A 72 9.58 -6.28 13.24
N GLY A 73 10.88 -6.15 13.50
CA GLY A 73 11.65 -7.13 14.28
C GLY A 73 12.09 -8.41 13.57
N TYR A 74 12.12 -8.43 12.23
CA TYR A 74 12.63 -9.59 11.46
C TYR A 74 13.97 -9.27 10.83
N PHE A 75 15.03 -9.88 11.37
CA PHE A 75 16.43 -9.66 10.96
C PHE A 75 16.90 -10.68 9.93
N ASP A 76 16.56 -11.95 10.14
CA ASP A 76 17.03 -13.02 9.27
C ASP A 76 16.20 -13.13 8.00
N ARG A 77 16.87 -13.44 6.89
CA ARG A 77 16.21 -13.74 5.62
C ARG A 77 15.22 -14.88 5.81
N GLY A 78 13.96 -14.62 5.49
CA GLY A 78 12.89 -15.60 5.59
C GLY A 78 12.30 -15.75 6.99
N ALA A 79 12.73 -14.97 8.00
CA ALA A 79 12.20 -15.07 9.35
C ALA A 79 10.66 -14.89 9.42
N VAL A 80 10.09 -14.04 8.56
CA VAL A 80 8.63 -13.84 8.43
C VAL A 80 7.87 -15.14 8.15
N SER A 81 8.46 -16.10 7.44
CA SER A 81 7.77 -17.37 7.14
C SER A 81 7.60 -18.27 8.36
N GLY A 82 8.30 -18.01 9.45
CA GLY A 82 8.13 -18.71 10.72
C GLY A 82 7.03 -18.11 11.61
N ASP A 83 6.47 -16.95 11.26
CA ASP A 83 5.42 -16.30 12.03
C ASP A 83 4.03 -16.74 11.53
N GLU A 84 3.53 -17.83 12.11
CA GLU A 84 2.23 -18.39 11.76
C GLU A 84 1.07 -17.40 11.98
N GLU A 85 1.16 -16.54 13.00
CA GLU A 85 0.10 -15.59 13.31
C GLU A 85 0.03 -14.49 12.25
N LEU A 86 1.18 -13.91 11.89
CA LEU A 86 1.28 -12.92 10.83
C LEU A 86 0.85 -13.50 9.49
N LEU A 87 1.31 -14.69 9.13
CA LEU A 87 0.89 -15.38 7.91
C LEU A 87 -0.62 -15.60 7.89
N ARG A 88 -1.22 -16.05 9.00
CA ARG A 88 -2.67 -16.21 9.10
C ARG A 88 -3.41 -14.88 8.93
N LYS A 89 -2.96 -13.80 9.61
CA LYS A 89 -3.59 -12.47 9.51
C LYS A 89 -3.56 -11.94 8.07
N THR A 90 -2.41 -12.04 7.41
CA THR A 90 -2.22 -11.55 6.04
C THR A 90 -2.99 -12.39 5.02
N PHE A 91 -3.11 -13.70 5.24
CA PHE A 91 -3.95 -14.59 4.43
C PHE A 91 -5.44 -14.24 4.54
N GLU A 92 -5.94 -14.00 5.76
CA GLU A 92 -7.34 -13.58 5.97
C GLU A 92 -7.62 -12.19 5.37
N ALA A 93 -6.66 -11.26 5.41
CA ALA A 93 -6.77 -9.99 4.70
C ALA A 93 -6.91 -10.18 3.18
N GLY A 94 -6.13 -11.09 2.60
CA GLY A 94 -6.25 -11.47 1.20
C GLY A 94 -7.61 -12.06 0.84
N LYS A 95 -8.18 -12.92 1.71
CA LYS A 95 -9.54 -13.44 1.53
C LYS A 95 -10.59 -12.34 1.54
N LYS A 96 -10.55 -11.46 2.55
CA LYS A 96 -11.46 -10.30 2.63
C LYS A 96 -11.34 -9.42 1.38
N MET A 97 -10.12 -9.18 0.91
CA MET A 97 -9.89 -8.43 -0.33
C MET A 97 -10.51 -9.13 -1.55
N ALA A 98 -10.43 -10.46 -1.64
CA ALA A 98 -11.08 -11.21 -2.70
C ALA A 98 -12.62 -11.14 -2.63
N GLU A 99 -13.20 -11.09 -1.43
CA GLU A 99 -14.65 -10.96 -1.24
C GLU A 99 -15.17 -9.58 -1.67
N ILE A 100 -14.45 -8.49 -1.35
CA ILE A 100 -14.84 -7.12 -1.73
C ILE A 100 -14.56 -6.77 -3.20
N LEU A 101 -13.77 -7.59 -3.90
CA LEU A 101 -13.49 -7.43 -5.34
C LEU A 101 -14.56 -8.08 -6.23
N ARG A 102 -15.46 -8.89 -5.66
CA ARG A 102 -16.62 -9.47 -6.34
C ARG A 102 -17.71 -8.44 -6.56
#